data_AF-A0A552RKR5-F1
#
_entry.id   AF-A0A552RKR5-F1
#
_cell.length_a   1.000
_cell.length_b   1.000
_cell.length_c   1.000
_cell.angle_alpha   90.00
_cell.angle_beta   90.00
_cell.angle_gamma   90.00
#
_symmetry.space_group_name_H-M   'P 1'
#
loop_
_entity.id
_entity.type
_entity.pdbx_description
1 polymer ?
#
loop_
_entity_poly.entity_id
_entity_poly.type
_entity_poly.pdbx_seq_one_letter_code
_entity_poly.pdbx_strand_id
1 'polypeptide(L)'
;MEDVEVGDVVRTTDVATGQDYDEKVVGVITTEDDKIFTNVTITAGNEVTNIVTTDTHPFWVPTMKSWVEAGDLTIGQQLKTSEGKRARITALSHYVKRQRTHDLTIQDVHAYYVLAGATPVLVHNCDGSIDWVNENANMSSAARAYDAGAAGSRAGVAPALQYYKAGGNHLSQIKFDGLDAANGVMIDRKVSVTTFNNTYRQAMNQSLALEQNGYSGRREVPTAAEAARARKVLGGLLITNIRVRVVP
;
A
#
# COMPACT_ATOMS: atom_id res chain seq x y z
N MET A 1 11.30 -6.40 -14.19
CA MET A 1 10.83 -7.60 -13.47
C MET A 1 10.03 -8.42 -14.45
N GLU A 2 10.70 -9.27 -15.23
CA GLU A 2 10.04 -10.29 -16.06
C GLU A 2 10.41 -11.72 -15.63
N ASP A 3 11.33 -11.89 -14.65
CA ASP A 3 11.96 -13.20 -14.37
C ASP A 3 11.91 -13.64 -12.89
N VAL A 4 10.97 -13.15 -12.07
CA VAL A 4 10.79 -13.65 -10.69
C VAL A 4 9.48 -14.42 -10.58
N GLU A 5 9.57 -15.68 -10.19
CA GLU A 5 8.46 -16.62 -10.10
C GLU A 5 8.07 -16.93 -8.64
N VAL A 6 6.82 -17.37 -8.46
CA VAL A 6 6.36 -17.89 -7.17
C VAL A 6 7.21 -19.12 -6.82
N GLY A 7 7.88 -19.07 -5.67
CA GLY A 7 8.82 -20.09 -5.21
C GLY A 7 10.28 -19.63 -5.16
N ASP A 8 10.62 -18.50 -5.80
CA ASP A 8 11.97 -17.92 -5.73
C ASP A 8 12.31 -17.44 -4.32
N VAL A 9 13.59 -17.50 -3.96
CA VAL A 9 14.08 -16.99 -2.68
C VAL A 9 14.66 -15.60 -2.91
N VAL A 10 14.18 -14.63 -2.15
CA VAL A 10 14.63 -13.24 -2.18
C VAL A 10 15.14 -12.84 -0.82
N ARG A 11 16.24 -12.09 -0.83
CA ARG A 11 16.79 -11.53 0.40
C ARG A 11 15.93 -10.34 0.85
N THR A 12 15.86 -10.14 2.14
CA THR A 12 15.15 -9.02 2.78
C THR A 12 15.85 -8.58 4.05
N THR A 13 15.53 -7.39 4.54
CA THR A 13 15.93 -6.92 5.87
C THR A 13 14.68 -6.50 6.63
N ASP A 14 14.52 -7.03 7.83
CA ASP A 14 13.59 -6.47 8.81
C ASP A 14 14.08 -5.07 9.22
N VAL A 15 13.31 -4.04 8.90
CA VAL A 15 13.67 -2.64 9.19
C VAL A 15 13.62 -2.30 10.69
N ALA A 16 12.89 -3.07 11.50
CA ALA A 16 12.79 -2.89 12.94
C ALA A 16 14.04 -3.44 13.66
N THR A 17 14.50 -4.62 13.26
CA THR A 17 15.67 -5.29 13.89
C THR A 17 16.97 -5.04 13.14
N GLY A 18 16.91 -4.66 11.87
CA GLY A 18 18.04 -4.53 10.96
C GLY A 18 18.65 -5.86 10.50
N GLN A 19 18.04 -6.99 10.85
CA GLN A 19 18.50 -8.33 10.50
C GLN A 19 18.07 -8.72 9.09
N ASP A 20 18.96 -9.41 8.37
CA ASP A 20 18.69 -9.92 7.03
C ASP A 20 18.09 -11.32 7.10
N TYR A 21 17.12 -11.57 6.24
CA TYR A 21 16.44 -12.87 6.09
C TYR A 21 16.39 -13.25 4.60
N ASP A 22 16.30 -14.55 4.34
CA ASP A 22 16.00 -15.08 3.01
C ASP A 22 14.56 -15.58 3.05
N GLU A 23 13.71 -15.03 2.18
CA GLU A 23 12.27 -15.29 2.19
C GLU A 23 11.78 -15.79 0.84
N LYS A 24 10.74 -16.63 0.85
CA LYS A 24 10.14 -17.14 -0.38
C LYS A 24 9.16 -16.14 -0.97
N VAL A 25 9.22 -15.96 -2.28
CA VAL A 25 8.19 -15.32 -3.08
C VAL A 25 6.98 -16.24 -3.12
N VAL A 26 5.86 -15.80 -2.56
CA VAL A 26 4.59 -16.53 -2.47
C VAL A 26 3.51 -16.00 -3.42
N GLY A 27 3.82 -14.96 -4.19
CA GLY A 27 2.86 -14.34 -5.11
C GLY A 27 3.47 -13.25 -5.98
N VAL A 28 2.72 -12.84 -7.01
CA VAL A 28 3.04 -11.70 -7.88
C VAL A 28 1.77 -10.87 -8.00
N ILE A 29 1.79 -9.63 -7.55
CA ILE A 29 0.69 -8.68 -7.67
C ILE A 29 0.88 -7.92 -8.97
N THR A 30 -0.15 -7.91 -9.81
CA THR A 30 -0.16 -7.14 -11.06
C THR A 30 -1.25 -6.08 -10.96
N THR A 31 -0.86 -4.81 -10.96
CA THR A 31 -1.81 -3.69 -10.94
C THR A 31 -1.94 -3.11 -12.34
N GLU A 32 -3.18 -3.02 -12.85
CA GLU A 32 -3.46 -2.58 -14.23
C GLU A 32 -3.97 -1.12 -14.32
N ASP A 33 -4.30 -0.51 -13.19
CA ASP A 33 -5.06 0.75 -13.12
C ASP A 33 -4.26 1.96 -12.61
N ASP A 34 -2.99 1.79 -12.25
CA ASP A 34 -2.16 2.88 -11.72
C ASP A 34 -1.78 3.88 -12.81
N LYS A 35 -1.82 5.17 -12.45
CA LYS A 35 -1.69 6.29 -13.39
C LYS A 35 -0.54 7.22 -13.08
N ILE A 36 0.05 7.18 -11.89
CA ILE A 36 1.12 8.09 -11.48
C ILE A 36 2.34 7.26 -11.10
N PHE A 37 3.43 7.48 -11.81
CA PHE A 37 4.67 6.74 -11.65
C PHE A 37 5.82 7.69 -11.34
N THR A 38 6.74 7.22 -10.52
CA THR A 38 8.03 7.84 -10.28
C THR A 38 9.14 6.95 -10.82
N ASN A 39 10.00 7.55 -11.65
CA ASN A 39 11.29 6.97 -12.02
C ASN A 39 12.36 7.49 -11.05
N VAL A 40 12.91 6.59 -10.24
CA VAL A 40 13.97 6.87 -9.28
C VAL A 40 15.29 6.43 -9.87
N THR A 41 16.16 7.38 -10.23
CA THR A 41 17.53 7.09 -10.64
C THR A 41 18.44 7.09 -9.42
N ILE A 42 19.17 5.99 -9.24
CA ILE A 42 20.11 5.80 -8.16
C ILE A 42 21.51 5.52 -8.66
N THR A 43 22.49 5.81 -7.82
CA THR A 43 23.89 5.47 -8.02
C THR A 43 24.38 4.62 -6.87
N ALA A 44 24.88 3.42 -7.16
CA ALA A 44 25.47 2.50 -6.20
C ALA A 44 26.91 2.18 -6.64
N GLY A 45 27.89 2.74 -5.93
CA GLY A 45 29.28 2.71 -6.41
C GLY A 45 29.43 3.47 -7.73
N ASN A 46 29.87 2.78 -8.79
CA ASN A 46 30.04 3.35 -10.13
C ASN A 46 28.84 3.08 -11.06
N GLU A 47 27.84 2.32 -10.60
CA GLU A 47 26.68 1.99 -11.43
C GLU A 47 25.57 3.02 -11.25
N VAL A 48 24.98 3.44 -12.38
CA VAL A 48 23.78 4.27 -12.43
C VAL A 48 22.65 3.43 -12.99
N THR A 49 21.52 3.44 -12.29
CA THR A 49 20.39 2.57 -12.59
C THR A 49 19.09 3.26 -12.17
N ASN A 50 17.95 2.77 -12.69
CA ASN A 50 16.67 3.39 -12.48
C ASN A 50 15.58 2.38 -12.08
N ILE A 51 14.69 2.82 -11.19
CA ILE A 51 13.54 2.06 -10.70
C ILE A 51 12.28 2.82 -11.09
N VAL A 52 11.42 2.18 -11.86
CA VAL A 52 10.07 2.71 -12.13
C VAL A 52 9.12 2.08 -11.15
N THR A 53 8.38 2.90 -10.40
CA THR A 53 7.38 2.43 -9.45
C THR A 53 6.21 3.39 -9.37
N THR A 54 5.06 2.95 -8.85
CA THR A 54 3.95 3.84 -8.46
C THR A 54 4.45 4.93 -7.52
N ASP A 55 3.89 6.12 -7.64
CA ASP A 55 4.27 7.29 -6.86
C ASP A 55 4.15 7.07 -5.35
N THR A 56 3.23 6.21 -4.94
CA THR A 56 2.89 5.91 -3.55
C THR A 56 3.63 4.69 -2.99
N HIS A 57 4.42 3.97 -3.80
CA HIS A 57 5.24 2.86 -3.28
C HIS A 57 6.33 3.37 -2.34
N PRO A 58 6.42 2.82 -1.11
CA PRO A 58 7.40 3.29 -0.14
C PRO A 58 8.78 2.64 -0.32
N PHE A 59 9.82 3.47 -0.17
CA PHE A 59 11.23 3.06 -0.06
C PHE A 59 11.77 3.31 1.35
N TRP A 60 12.63 2.41 1.83
CA TRP A 60 13.29 2.61 3.12
C TRP A 60 14.45 3.59 3.00
N VAL A 61 14.38 4.71 3.74
CA VAL A 61 15.44 5.73 3.81
C VAL A 61 16.19 5.58 5.14
N PRO A 62 17.41 4.98 5.17
CA PRO A 62 18.10 4.65 6.42
C PRO A 62 18.48 5.86 7.25
N THR A 63 18.72 7.02 6.62
CA THR A 63 19.04 8.27 7.32
C THR A 63 17.86 8.80 8.11
N MET A 64 16.63 8.50 7.68
CA MET A 64 15.40 8.90 8.35
C MET A 64 14.83 7.79 9.24
N LYS A 65 15.30 6.55 9.05
CA LYS A 65 14.72 5.34 9.68
C LYS A 65 13.21 5.27 9.45
N SER A 66 12.78 5.58 8.24
CA SER A 66 11.37 5.66 7.86
C SER A 66 11.16 5.20 6.42
N TRP A 67 9.95 4.71 6.15
CA TRP A 67 9.43 4.51 4.81
C TRP A 67 8.98 5.85 4.21
N VAL A 68 9.45 6.15 3.00
CA VAL A 68 9.13 7.37 2.25
C VAL A 68 8.54 6.96 0.91
N GLU A 69 7.37 7.50 0.56
CA GLU A 69 6.72 7.25 -0.73
C GLU A 69 7.62 7.72 -1.89
N ALA A 70 7.56 7.05 -3.04
CA ALA A 70 8.42 7.35 -4.18
C ALA A 70 8.30 8.82 -4.63
N GLY A 71 7.08 9.36 -4.61
CA GLY A 71 6.76 10.76 -4.92
C GLY A 71 7.37 11.78 -3.96
N ASP A 72 7.63 11.36 -2.71
CA ASP A 72 8.18 12.19 -1.63
C ASP A 72 9.70 12.02 -1.45
N LEU A 73 10.33 11.17 -2.26
CA LEU A 73 11.79 11.04 -2.27
C LEU A 73 12.45 12.36 -2.69
N THR A 74 13.68 12.56 -2.22
CA THR A 74 14.47 13.74 -2.58
C THR A 74 15.85 13.34 -3.12
N ILE A 75 16.33 14.10 -4.11
CA ILE A 75 17.67 13.92 -4.66
C ILE A 75 18.70 14.06 -3.53
N GLY A 76 19.62 13.10 -3.46
CA GLY A 76 20.65 13.02 -2.43
C GLY A 76 20.29 12.13 -1.23
N GLN A 77 19.04 11.71 -1.07
CA GLN A 77 18.69 10.65 -0.12
C GLN A 77 19.37 9.32 -0.51
N GLN A 78 19.51 8.45 0.49
CA GLN A 78 20.14 7.14 0.33
C GLN A 78 19.10 6.06 0.60
N LEU A 79 19.08 5.05 -0.26
CA LEU A 79 18.25 3.84 -0.12
C LEU A 79 19.12 2.68 0.34
N LYS A 80 18.54 1.73 1.10
CA LYS A 80 19.24 0.52 1.55
C LYS A 80 19.32 -0.52 0.43
N THR A 81 20.51 -1.09 0.22
CA THR A 81 20.73 -2.20 -0.73
C THR A 81 20.97 -3.54 -0.01
N SER A 82 20.89 -4.67 -0.74
CA SER A 82 20.99 -6.04 -0.19
C SER A 82 22.36 -6.40 0.37
N GLU A 83 23.40 -5.74 -0.13
CA GLU A 83 24.77 -5.91 0.34
C GLU A 83 25.06 -5.09 1.62
N GLY A 84 24.04 -4.50 2.25
CA GLY A 84 24.19 -3.56 3.36
C GLY A 84 24.80 -2.20 2.98
N LYS A 85 25.04 -1.97 1.69
CA LYS A 85 25.50 -0.70 1.13
C LYS A 85 24.33 0.28 0.95
N ARG A 86 24.66 1.47 0.43
CA ARG A 86 23.70 2.55 0.21
C ARG A 86 23.74 3.02 -1.23
N ALA A 87 22.59 3.15 -1.87
CA ALA A 87 22.44 3.74 -3.19
C ALA A 87 21.95 5.19 -3.03
N ARG A 88 22.59 6.14 -3.69
CA ARG A 88 22.21 7.56 -3.63
C ARG A 88 21.24 7.89 -4.76
N ILE A 89 20.13 8.54 -4.45
CA ILE A 89 19.21 9.08 -5.46
C ILE A 89 19.87 10.26 -6.14
N THR A 90 19.99 10.21 -7.48
CA THR A 90 20.64 11.24 -8.29
C THR A 90 19.67 11.95 -9.23
N ALA A 91 18.55 11.33 -9.58
CA ALA A 91 17.46 11.97 -10.29
C ALA A 91 16.11 11.36 -9.93
N LEU A 92 15.06 12.18 -10.04
CA LEU A 92 13.66 11.79 -9.88
C LEU A 92 12.86 12.36 -11.05
N SER A 93 11.95 11.57 -11.59
CA SER A 93 11.01 12.02 -12.61
C SER A 93 9.64 11.43 -12.37
N HIS A 94 8.65 12.30 -12.18
CA HIS A 94 7.25 11.92 -12.04
C HIS A 94 6.56 11.99 -13.40
N TYR A 95 5.78 10.98 -13.73
CA TYR A 95 5.04 10.95 -14.98
C TYR A 95 3.74 10.18 -14.87
N VAL A 96 2.77 10.60 -15.68
CA VAL A 96 1.47 9.94 -15.79
C VAL A 96 1.50 9.02 -16.99
N LYS A 97 1.36 7.71 -16.78
CA LYS A 97 1.31 6.72 -17.85
C LYS A 97 0.38 5.59 -17.40
N ARG A 98 -0.34 4.96 -18.33
CA ARG A 98 -0.96 3.66 -18.07
C ARG A 98 0.09 2.60 -18.36
N GLN A 99 0.57 1.92 -17.33
CA GLN A 99 1.54 0.85 -17.47
C GLN A 99 1.26 -0.23 -16.43
N ARG A 100 1.32 -1.49 -16.85
CA ARG A 100 1.24 -2.64 -15.96
C ARG A 100 2.48 -2.65 -15.06
N THR A 101 2.29 -2.73 -13.75
CA THR A 101 3.35 -2.94 -12.77
C THR A 101 3.29 -4.36 -12.20
N HIS A 102 4.45 -4.87 -11.82
CA HIS A 102 4.61 -6.13 -11.14
C HIS A 102 5.20 -5.85 -9.76
N ASP A 103 4.54 -6.33 -8.73
CA ASP A 103 5.05 -6.40 -7.37
C ASP A 103 5.12 -7.89 -6.97
N LEU A 104 6.01 -8.26 -6.05
CA LEU A 104 6.13 -9.63 -5.55
C LEU A 104 5.42 -9.73 -4.20
N THR A 105 5.06 -10.94 -3.76
CA THR A 105 4.48 -11.26 -2.45
C THR A 105 5.47 -12.17 -1.72
N ILE A 106 5.80 -11.92 -0.45
CA ILE A 106 6.87 -12.62 0.28
C ILE A 106 6.40 -12.99 1.70
N GLN A 107 6.83 -14.15 2.19
CA GLN A 107 6.10 -14.91 3.21
C GLN A 107 6.13 -14.37 4.65
N ASP A 108 7.10 -13.55 5.09
CA ASP A 108 7.17 -13.17 6.52
C ASP A 108 7.74 -11.76 6.78
N VAL A 109 8.76 -11.33 6.03
CA VAL A 109 9.28 -9.96 6.12
C VAL A 109 8.69 -9.15 4.99
N HIS A 110 7.91 -8.13 5.35
CA HIS A 110 7.20 -7.29 4.39
C HIS A 110 8.09 -6.26 3.70
N ALA A 111 9.29 -6.68 3.32
CA ALA A 111 10.21 -5.91 2.50
C ALA A 111 11.01 -6.87 1.63
N TYR A 112 11.53 -6.43 0.49
CA TYR A 112 12.45 -7.23 -0.31
C TYR A 112 13.27 -6.38 -1.24
N TYR A 113 14.31 -6.95 -1.81
CA TYR A 113 15.15 -6.21 -2.73
C TYR A 113 14.67 -6.29 -4.19
N VAL A 114 14.29 -5.16 -4.79
CA VAL A 114 14.02 -5.04 -6.23
C VAL A 114 15.32 -4.70 -6.95
N LEU A 115 15.63 -5.43 -8.02
CA LEU A 115 16.76 -5.15 -8.88
C LEU A 115 16.54 -3.86 -9.68
N ALA A 116 17.31 -2.83 -9.35
CA ALA A 116 17.60 -1.71 -10.23
C ALA A 116 18.83 -2.08 -11.06
N GLY A 117 18.67 -2.65 -12.24
CA GLY A 117 19.81 -3.21 -12.98
C GLY A 117 20.40 -4.40 -12.21
N ALA A 118 21.67 -4.33 -11.78
CA ALA A 118 22.28 -5.34 -10.90
C ALA A 118 22.18 -5.00 -9.40
N THR A 119 21.70 -3.80 -9.05
CA THR A 119 21.68 -3.31 -7.66
C THR A 119 20.33 -3.61 -6.99
N PRO A 120 20.29 -4.42 -5.92
CA PRO A 120 19.04 -4.73 -5.24
C PRO A 120 18.67 -3.63 -4.22
N VAL A 121 17.43 -3.12 -4.21
CA VAL A 121 16.95 -2.03 -3.32
C VAL A 121 15.75 -2.45 -2.48
N LEU A 122 15.78 -2.19 -1.17
CA LEU A 122 14.76 -2.64 -0.22
C LEU A 122 13.43 -1.87 -0.43
N VAL A 123 12.44 -2.53 -0.99
CA VAL A 123 11.05 -2.09 -1.09
C VAL A 123 10.20 -2.80 -0.03
N HIS A 124 9.03 -2.28 0.27
CA HIS A 124 8.05 -2.89 1.16
C HIS A 124 7.14 -3.88 0.40
N ASN A 125 6.63 -4.91 1.05
CA ASN A 125 5.74 -5.93 0.47
C ASN A 125 4.79 -6.53 1.51
N CYS A 126 3.52 -6.15 1.54
CA CYS A 126 2.56 -6.91 2.34
C CYS A 126 2.16 -8.19 1.60
N ASP A 127 2.01 -9.28 2.34
CA ASP A 127 1.66 -10.62 1.81
C ASP A 127 0.24 -10.72 1.23
N GLY A 128 -0.51 -9.60 1.21
CA GLY A 128 -1.90 -9.54 0.78
C GLY A 128 -2.84 -10.34 1.69
N SER A 129 -2.38 -10.78 2.87
CA SER A 129 -3.19 -11.54 3.81
C SER A 129 -4.26 -10.66 4.45
N ILE A 130 -5.40 -11.28 4.75
CA ILE A 130 -6.52 -10.60 5.40
C ILE A 130 -6.63 -11.16 6.81
N ASP A 131 -6.33 -10.30 7.78
CA ASP A 131 -6.50 -10.60 9.19
C ASP A 131 -7.95 -10.38 9.62
N TRP A 132 -8.57 -11.39 10.21
CA TRP A 132 -9.90 -11.25 10.82
C TRP A 132 -9.75 -10.90 12.29
N VAL A 133 -10.01 -9.63 12.62
CA VAL A 133 -9.74 -9.07 13.95
C VAL A 133 -11.00 -8.64 14.66
N ASN A 134 -11.01 -8.72 16.00
CA ASN A 134 -12.19 -8.34 16.78
C ASN A 134 -12.64 -6.89 16.50
N GLU A 135 -13.94 -6.77 16.26
CA GLU A 135 -14.62 -5.52 15.96
C GLU A 135 -15.02 -4.82 17.27
N ASN A 136 -14.04 -4.20 17.95
CA ASN A 136 -14.28 -3.44 19.19
C ASN A 136 -14.74 -1.98 18.91
N ALA A 137 -15.62 -1.78 17.93
CA ALA A 137 -16.06 -0.44 17.55
C ALA A 137 -17.20 0.05 18.45
N ASN A 138 -16.96 1.17 19.15
CA ASN A 138 -18.01 1.93 19.84
C ASN A 138 -18.83 2.71 18.80
N MET A 139 -19.86 2.07 18.26
CA MET A 139 -20.76 2.65 17.25
C MET A 139 -22.24 2.43 17.59
N SER A 140 -23.09 3.29 17.00
CA SER A 140 -24.55 3.19 17.14
C SER A 140 -25.07 1.88 16.56
N SER A 141 -26.24 1.42 17.03
CA SER A 141 -26.90 0.23 16.50
C SER A 141 -27.19 0.34 15.00
N ALA A 142 -27.57 1.53 14.53
CA ALA A 142 -27.82 1.80 13.12
C ALA A 142 -26.54 1.70 12.27
N ALA A 143 -25.40 2.24 12.74
CA ALA A 143 -24.12 2.11 12.05
C ALA A 143 -23.70 0.64 11.97
N ARG A 144 -23.79 -0.08 13.08
CA ARG A 144 -23.45 -1.52 13.13
C ARG A 144 -24.32 -2.35 12.19
N ALA A 145 -25.62 -2.06 12.11
CA ALA A 145 -26.52 -2.75 11.19
C ALA A 145 -26.18 -2.45 9.72
N TYR A 146 -25.78 -1.21 9.42
CA TYR A 146 -25.32 -0.83 8.09
C TYR A 146 -24.03 -1.55 7.72
N ASP A 147 -23.02 -1.54 8.59
CA ASP A 147 -21.71 -2.14 8.36
C ASP A 147 -21.81 -3.66 8.20
N ALA A 148 -22.65 -4.31 9.04
CA ALA A 148 -22.92 -5.75 8.96
C ALA A 148 -23.51 -6.19 7.60
N GLY A 149 -24.11 -5.29 6.83
CA GLY A 149 -24.63 -5.63 5.49
C GLY A 149 -23.56 -5.63 4.39
N ALA A 150 -22.29 -5.30 4.68
CA ALA A 150 -21.21 -5.33 3.70
C ALA A 150 -20.98 -6.75 3.18
N ALA A 151 -20.61 -6.89 1.90
CA ALA A 151 -20.33 -8.20 1.34
C ALA A 151 -19.15 -8.85 2.08
N GLY A 152 -19.28 -10.12 2.43
CA GLY A 152 -18.25 -10.87 3.16
C GLY A 152 -18.06 -10.46 4.63
N SER A 153 -18.91 -9.60 5.19
CA SER A 153 -18.88 -9.26 6.62
C SER A 153 -19.02 -10.51 7.51
N ARG A 154 -18.46 -10.45 8.73
CA ARG A 154 -18.56 -11.53 9.72
C ARG A 154 -18.92 -10.94 11.07
N ALA A 155 -19.78 -11.63 11.82
CA ALA A 155 -20.21 -11.13 13.12
C ALA A 155 -19.04 -11.09 14.12
N GLY A 156 -18.77 -9.91 14.69
CA GLY A 156 -17.80 -9.70 15.75
C GLY A 156 -16.34 -9.57 15.29
N VAL A 157 -16.07 -9.75 13.99
CA VAL A 157 -14.73 -9.59 13.42
C VAL A 157 -14.77 -8.81 12.11
N ALA A 158 -13.78 -7.96 11.92
CA ALA A 158 -13.60 -7.15 10.73
C ALA A 158 -12.38 -7.66 9.94
N PRO A 159 -12.44 -7.70 8.59
CA PRO A 159 -11.26 -7.91 7.78
C PRO A 159 -10.32 -6.71 7.91
N ALA A 160 -9.02 -6.98 8.01
CA ALA A 160 -7.99 -5.97 8.18
C ALA A 160 -6.78 -6.26 7.32
N LEU A 161 -6.13 -5.18 6.89
CA LEU A 161 -4.85 -5.20 6.20
C LEU A 161 -3.77 -4.63 7.10
N GLN A 162 -2.61 -5.26 7.09
CA GLN A 162 -1.40 -4.68 7.63
C GLN A 162 -0.77 -3.75 6.60
N TYR A 163 -0.13 -2.67 7.05
CA TYR A 163 0.52 -1.70 6.18
C TYR A 163 1.50 -0.83 6.95
N TYR A 164 2.49 -0.26 6.28
CA TYR A 164 3.29 0.82 6.86
C TYR A 164 2.68 2.16 6.49
N LYS A 165 2.43 2.98 7.51
CA LYS A 165 2.06 4.38 7.31
C LYS A 165 3.21 5.13 6.64
N ALA A 166 2.89 6.14 5.83
CA ALA A 166 3.87 7.11 5.36
C ALA A 166 4.67 7.70 6.55
N GLY A 167 5.99 7.67 6.47
CA GLY A 167 6.90 8.11 7.55
C GLY A 167 6.98 7.16 8.75
N GLY A 168 6.25 6.04 8.74
CA GLY A 168 6.28 5.03 9.79
C GLY A 168 7.48 4.08 9.68
N ASN A 169 7.74 3.36 10.77
CA ASN A 169 8.78 2.34 10.87
C ASN A 169 8.30 1.02 11.50
N HIS A 170 6.98 0.89 11.70
CA HIS A 170 6.33 -0.29 12.27
C HIS A 170 5.06 -0.60 11.48
N LEU A 171 4.71 -1.89 11.44
CA LEU A 171 3.45 -2.35 10.90
C LEU A 171 2.29 -1.71 11.65
N SER A 172 1.41 -1.08 10.90
CA SER A 172 0.11 -0.63 11.33
C SER A 172 -0.96 -1.55 10.75
N GLN A 173 -2.15 -1.49 11.31
CA GLN A 173 -3.28 -2.27 10.84
C GLN A 173 -4.47 -1.35 10.57
N ILE A 174 -5.20 -1.60 9.48
CA ILE A 174 -6.42 -0.89 9.15
C ILE A 174 -7.56 -1.86 8.86
N LYS A 175 -8.74 -1.56 9.41
CA LYS A 175 -9.93 -2.40 9.31
C LYS A 175 -10.87 -1.89 8.21
N PHE A 176 -11.63 -2.83 7.66
CA PHE A 176 -12.70 -2.63 6.70
C PHE A 176 -13.96 -3.34 7.20
N ASP A 177 -15.12 -3.00 6.65
CA ASP A 177 -16.41 -3.55 7.09
C ASP A 177 -16.77 -4.84 6.32
N GLY A 178 -16.17 -5.04 5.15
CA GLY A 178 -16.38 -6.23 4.34
C GLY A 178 -15.27 -6.52 3.34
N LEU A 179 -15.41 -7.66 2.67
CA LEU A 179 -14.48 -8.20 1.70
C LEU A 179 -15.26 -8.86 0.55
N ASP A 180 -15.02 -8.37 -0.66
CA ASP A 180 -15.42 -9.02 -1.91
C ASP A 180 -14.20 -9.78 -2.45
N ALA A 181 -13.99 -10.97 -1.88
CA ALA A 181 -12.80 -11.80 -2.11
C ALA A 181 -12.64 -12.22 -3.58
N ALA A 182 -13.77 -12.39 -4.29
CA ALA A 182 -13.75 -12.78 -5.70
C ALA A 182 -13.12 -11.70 -6.61
N ASN A 183 -13.15 -10.44 -6.19
CA ASN A 183 -12.69 -9.30 -6.97
C ASN A 183 -11.51 -8.56 -6.31
N GLY A 184 -10.99 -9.05 -5.18
CA GLY A 184 -9.94 -8.35 -4.43
C GLY A 184 -10.36 -6.94 -4.00
N VAL A 185 -11.59 -6.78 -3.50
CA VAL A 185 -12.10 -5.46 -3.07
C VAL A 185 -12.41 -5.44 -1.57
N MET A 186 -11.73 -4.56 -0.83
CA MET A 186 -12.07 -4.26 0.56
C MET A 186 -13.19 -3.22 0.62
N ILE A 187 -14.17 -3.43 1.49
CA ILE A 187 -15.38 -2.61 1.55
C ILE A 187 -15.37 -1.77 2.83
N ASP A 188 -15.53 -0.46 2.67
CA ASP A 188 -15.66 0.52 3.76
C ASP A 188 -17.06 1.13 3.68
N ARG A 189 -17.92 0.81 4.64
CA ARG A 189 -19.26 1.37 4.78
C ARG A 189 -19.23 2.60 5.64
N LYS A 190 -19.89 3.66 5.16
CA LYS A 190 -19.88 4.94 5.85
C LYS A 190 -21.25 5.59 5.83
N VAL A 191 -21.90 5.60 7.00
CA VAL A 191 -23.22 6.24 7.19
C VAL A 191 -23.18 7.75 6.93
N SER A 192 -22.05 8.41 7.19
CA SER A 192 -21.86 9.83 6.88
C SER A 192 -20.41 10.18 6.56
N VAL A 193 -20.20 10.90 5.45
CA VAL A 193 -18.89 11.39 5.03
C VAL A 193 -18.68 12.81 5.54
N THR A 194 -17.80 12.93 6.52
CA THR A 194 -17.38 14.23 7.09
C THR A 194 -16.10 14.72 6.43
N THR A 195 -15.85 16.03 6.48
CA THR A 195 -14.66 16.69 5.91
C THR A 195 -13.67 17.13 7.00
N PHE A 196 -13.53 16.35 8.06
CA PHE A 196 -12.54 16.60 9.12
C PHE A 196 -11.20 15.96 8.78
N ASN A 197 -10.10 16.48 9.34
CA ASN A 197 -8.73 15.97 9.13
C ASN A 197 -8.60 14.45 9.33
N ASN A 198 -9.33 13.89 10.31
CA ASN A 198 -9.32 12.45 10.55
C ASN A 198 -9.91 11.63 9.38
N THR A 199 -10.91 12.15 8.67
CA THR A 199 -11.48 11.48 7.50
C THR A 199 -10.52 11.47 6.33
N TYR A 200 -9.79 12.57 6.10
CA TYR A 200 -8.76 12.62 5.07
C TYR A 200 -7.63 11.63 5.36
N ARG A 201 -7.11 11.64 6.60
CA ARG A 201 -6.05 10.71 7.03
C ARG A 201 -6.51 9.25 6.97
N GLN A 202 -7.75 8.95 7.34
CA GLN A 202 -8.30 7.61 7.20
C GLN A 202 -8.33 7.17 5.73
N ALA A 203 -8.81 8.03 4.82
CA ALA A 203 -8.86 7.71 3.40
C ALA A 203 -7.46 7.49 2.80
N MET A 204 -6.47 8.33 3.15
CA MET A 204 -5.07 8.13 2.75
C MET A 204 -4.52 6.79 3.26
N ASN A 205 -4.72 6.48 4.55
CA ASN A 205 -4.26 5.23 5.13
C ASN A 205 -4.91 4.00 4.50
N GLN A 206 -6.22 4.06 4.20
CA GLN A 206 -6.92 2.99 3.49
C GLN A 206 -6.34 2.82 2.09
N SER A 207 -6.18 3.91 1.34
CA SER A 207 -5.58 3.90 0.01
C SER A 207 -4.20 3.25 0.03
N LEU A 208 -3.34 3.65 0.97
CA LEU A 208 -1.98 3.14 1.10
C LEU A 208 -1.96 1.66 1.48
N ALA A 209 -2.81 1.23 2.42
CA ALA A 209 -2.90 -0.18 2.80
C ALA A 209 -3.40 -1.06 1.64
N LEU A 210 -4.39 -0.59 0.89
CA LEU A 210 -4.91 -1.29 -0.28
C LEU A 210 -3.83 -1.51 -1.33
N GLU A 211 -3.10 -0.46 -1.66
CA GLU A 211 -2.00 -0.52 -2.62
C GLU A 211 -0.89 -1.48 -2.17
N GLN A 212 -0.43 -1.35 -0.92
CA GLN A 212 0.63 -2.21 -0.36
C GLN A 212 0.26 -3.70 -0.33
N ASN A 213 -1.04 -4.03 -0.39
CA ASN A 213 -1.55 -5.40 -0.31
C ASN A 213 -2.17 -5.90 -1.62
N GLY A 214 -2.13 -5.11 -2.70
CA GLY A 214 -2.71 -5.49 -3.99
C GLY A 214 -4.24 -5.55 -4.04
N TYR A 215 -4.94 -4.83 -3.15
CA TYR A 215 -6.40 -4.73 -3.16
C TYR A 215 -6.88 -3.40 -3.74
N SER A 216 -8.12 -3.38 -4.19
CA SER A 216 -8.85 -2.13 -4.43
C SER A 216 -9.88 -1.88 -3.33
N GLY A 217 -10.29 -0.62 -3.18
CA GLY A 217 -11.27 -0.21 -2.18
C GLY A 217 -12.63 0.07 -2.79
N ARG A 218 -13.69 -0.23 -2.05
CA ARG A 218 -15.04 0.23 -2.33
C ARG A 218 -15.65 0.89 -1.11
N ARG A 219 -15.85 2.21 -1.19
CA ARG A 219 -16.60 2.95 -0.19
C ARG A 219 -18.09 2.92 -0.50
N GLU A 220 -18.87 2.31 0.39
CA GLU A 220 -20.32 2.19 0.30
C GLU A 220 -20.98 3.22 1.22
N VAL A 221 -21.93 3.98 0.67
CA VAL A 221 -22.61 5.07 1.39
C VAL A 221 -24.12 5.05 1.11
N PRO A 222 -24.97 5.49 2.06
CA PRO A 222 -26.42 5.28 1.97
C PRO A 222 -27.11 6.14 0.91
N THR A 223 -26.53 7.30 0.55
CA THR A 223 -27.20 8.27 -0.32
C THR A 223 -26.30 8.82 -1.41
N ALA A 224 -26.91 9.31 -2.49
CA ALA A 224 -26.19 10.01 -3.55
C ALA A 224 -25.45 11.27 -3.04
N ALA A 225 -26.02 11.95 -2.04
CA ALA A 225 -25.38 13.12 -1.41
C ALA A 225 -24.10 12.73 -0.66
N GLU A 226 -24.12 11.62 0.09
CA GLU A 226 -22.92 11.07 0.72
C GLU A 226 -21.91 10.59 -0.33
N ALA A 227 -22.36 10.01 -1.44
CA ALA A 227 -21.46 9.60 -2.52
C ALA A 227 -20.75 10.79 -3.18
N ALA A 228 -21.46 11.90 -3.40
CA ALA A 228 -20.86 13.13 -3.91
C ALA A 228 -19.78 13.67 -2.94
N ARG A 229 -20.06 13.66 -1.62
CA ARG A 229 -19.08 14.04 -0.60
C ARG A 229 -17.86 13.11 -0.59
N ALA A 230 -18.08 11.80 -0.63
CA ALA A 230 -17.01 10.80 -0.68
C ALA A 230 -16.09 11.02 -1.88
N ARG A 231 -16.67 11.20 -3.08
CA ARG A 231 -15.90 11.46 -4.31
C ARG A 231 -15.11 12.76 -4.22
N LYS A 232 -15.67 13.81 -3.61
CA LYS A 232 -14.95 15.08 -3.39
C LYS A 232 -13.76 14.90 -2.45
N VAL A 233 -13.93 14.14 -1.36
CA VAL A 233 -12.82 13.83 -0.43
C VAL A 233 -11.73 13.03 -1.14
N LEU A 234 -12.07 11.94 -1.83
CA LEU A 234 -11.09 11.09 -2.51
C LEU A 234 -10.39 11.85 -3.65
N GLY A 235 -11.15 12.59 -4.46
CA GLY A 235 -10.60 13.39 -5.55
C GLY A 235 -9.68 14.53 -5.08
N GLY A 236 -10.00 15.19 -3.97
CA GLY A 236 -9.13 16.18 -3.35
C GLY A 236 -7.82 15.61 -2.79
N LEU A 237 -7.77 14.30 -2.58
CA LEU A 237 -6.58 13.55 -2.15
C LEU A 237 -5.92 12.79 -3.29
N LEU A 238 -6.42 12.92 -4.53
CA LEU A 238 -5.95 12.17 -5.70
C LEU A 238 -6.01 10.64 -5.54
N ILE A 239 -6.86 10.14 -4.62
CA ILE A 239 -7.03 8.69 -4.39
C ILE A 239 -7.86 8.10 -5.53
N THR A 240 -7.29 7.11 -6.23
CA THR A 240 -7.93 6.48 -7.40
C THR A 240 -8.25 4.99 -7.22
N ASN A 241 -7.60 4.33 -6.26
CA ASN A 241 -7.80 2.91 -5.95
C ASN A 241 -9.04 2.63 -5.06
N ILE A 242 -9.78 3.67 -4.63
CA ILE A 242 -11.04 3.55 -3.88
C ILE A 242 -12.22 4.07 -4.74
N ARG A 243 -13.15 3.19 -5.08
CA ARG A 243 -14.38 3.54 -5.81
C ARG A 243 -15.54 3.78 -4.86
N VAL A 244 -16.49 4.65 -5.23
CA VAL A 244 -17.65 4.98 -4.39
C VAL A 244 -18.94 4.39 -4.98
N ARG A 245 -19.69 3.64 -4.16
CA ARG A 245 -20.98 3.03 -4.52
C ARG A 245 -22.07 3.49 -3.55
N VAL A 246 -23.27 3.74 -4.05
CA VAL A 246 -24.45 3.99 -3.21
C VAL A 246 -25.08 2.65 -2.83
N VAL A 247 -25.24 2.40 -1.54
CA VAL A 247 -25.90 1.21 -0.97
C VAL A 247 -26.81 1.70 0.16
N PRO A 248 -28.13 1.79 -0.06
CA PRO A 248 -29.10 2.27 0.92
C PRO A 248 -29.16 1.43 2.20
#